data_AF-A0ABD5NNN7-F1
#
_entry.id   AF-A0ABD5NNN7-F1
#
_cell.length_a   1.000
_cell.length_b   1.000
_cell.length_c   1.000
_cell.angle_alpha   90.00
_cell.angle_beta   90.00
_cell.angle_gamma   90.00
#
_symmetry.space_group_name_H-M   'P 1'
#
loop_
_entity.id
_entity.type
_entity.pdbx_description
1 polymer ?
#
loop_
_entity_poly.entity_id
_entity_poly.type
_entity_poly.pdbx_seq_one_letter_code
_entity_poly.pdbx_strand_id
1 'polypeptide(L)' 'MFDSFDELRDRYESLPATFTAADLERPGLTGSRRHAVLWHLVEHPAFDCDLERKQPLTAKKRTG' A
#
# COMPACT_ATOMS: atom_id res chain seq x y z
N MET A 1 6.54 -0.66 -11.53
CA MET A 1 7.30 0.37 -10.80
C MET A 1 6.46 1.62 -10.78
N PHE A 2 6.44 2.39 -9.68
CA PHE A 2 5.74 3.68 -9.69
C PHE A 2 6.67 4.71 -10.33
N ASP A 3 6.17 5.42 -11.34
CA ASP A 3 6.96 6.42 -12.08
C ASP A 3 7.03 7.74 -11.30
N SER A 4 6.15 7.93 -10.32
CA SER A 4 6.16 9.08 -9.42
C SER A 4 5.51 8.75 -8.07
N PHE A 5 5.76 9.63 -7.09
CA PHE A 5 5.08 9.58 -5.79
C PHE A 5 3.57 9.86 -5.93
N ASP A 6 3.18 10.66 -6.92
CA ASP A 6 1.78 10.98 -7.20
C ASP A 6 1.01 9.74 -7.68
N GLU A 7 1.61 8.94 -8.56
CA GLU A 7 1.00 7.67 -9.01
C GLU A 7 0.83 6.67 -7.84
N LEU A 8 1.74 6.69 -6.86
CA LEU A 8 1.60 5.89 -5.65
C LEU A 8 0.45 6.40 -4.77
N ARG A 9 0.28 7.72 -4.67
CA ARG A 9 -0.83 8.35 -3.94
C ARG A 9 -2.17 8.06 -4.59
N ASP A 10 -2.31 8.25 -5.90
CA ASP A 10 -3.52 7.90 -6.63
C ASP A 10 -3.87 6.41 -6.47
N ARG A 11 -2.84 5.55 -6.51
CA ARG A 11 -3.05 4.13 -6.25
C ARG A 11 -3.55 3.91 -4.83
N TYR A 12 -2.93 4.53 -3.83
CA TYR A 12 -3.37 4.44 -2.44
C TYR A 12 -4.82 4.89 -2.28
N GLU A 13 -5.21 6.03 -2.85
CA GLU A 13 -6.58 6.56 -2.79
C GLU A 13 -7.60 5.57 -3.35
N SER A 14 -7.27 4.90 -4.46
CA SER A 14 -8.13 3.88 -5.08
C SER A 14 -8.28 2.57 -4.28
N LEU A 15 -7.42 2.32 -3.27
CA LEU A 15 -7.48 1.09 -2.49
C LEU A 15 -8.68 1.07 -1.53
N PRO A 16 -9.20 -0.13 -1.20
CA PRO A 16 -10.19 -0.29 -0.14
C PRO A 16 -9.65 0.19 1.22
N ALA A 17 -10.56 0.43 2.17
CA ALA A 17 -10.21 0.86 3.53
C ALA A 17 -9.25 -0.12 4.23
N THR A 18 -9.36 -1.42 3.94
CA THR A 18 -8.40 -2.44 4.36
C THR A 18 -7.84 -3.10 3.11
N PHE A 19 -6.53 -3.15 2.97
CA PHE A 19 -5.86 -3.66 1.77
C PHE A 19 -4.61 -4.46 2.12
N THR A 20 -4.24 -5.34 1.20
CA THR A 20 -3.09 -6.25 1.31
C THR A 20 -2.06 -5.97 0.22
N ALA A 21 -0.92 -6.65 0.31
CA ALA A 21 0.07 -6.60 -0.77
C ALA A 21 -0.48 -7.13 -2.11
N ALA A 22 -1.53 -7.97 -2.10
CA ALA A 22 -2.17 -8.44 -3.32
C ALA A 22 -2.97 -7.33 -4.00
N ASP A 23 -3.65 -6.47 -3.22
CA ASP A 23 -4.40 -5.33 -3.75
C ASP A 23 -3.48 -4.30 -4.42
N LEU A 24 -2.19 -4.27 -4.09
CA LEU A 24 -1.21 -3.42 -4.76
C LEU A 24 -0.73 -3.96 -6.12
N GLU A 25 -1.25 -5.10 -6.59
CA GLU A 25 -0.83 -5.70 -7.86
C GLU A 25 -1.05 -4.75 -9.06
N ARG A 26 0.02 -4.59 -9.85
CA ARG A 26 0.02 -3.87 -11.15
C ARG A 26 1.10 -4.47 -12.06
N PRO A 27 1.01 -4.27 -13.39
CA PRO A 27 2.09 -4.66 -14.30
C PRO A 27 3.45 -4.13 -13.82
N GLY A 28 4.43 -5.03 -13.70
CA GLY A 28 5.77 -4.68 -13.22
C GLY A 28 5.90 -4.43 -11.71
N LEU A 29 4.90 -4.77 -10.89
CA LEU A 29 5.01 -4.85 -9.44
C LEU A 29 4.57 -6.25 -8.96
N THR A 30 5.54 -7.14 -8.75
CA THR A 30 5.30 -8.54 -8.43
C THR A 30 5.96 -8.96 -7.11
N GLY A 31 5.39 -10.00 -6.47
CA GLY A 31 5.95 -10.71 -5.32
C GLY A 31 6.43 -9.78 -4.18
N SER A 32 7.70 -9.92 -3.81
CA SER A 32 8.33 -9.19 -2.70
C SER A 32 8.27 -7.67 -2.84
N ARG A 33 8.18 -7.15 -4.06
CA ARG A 33 8.17 -5.69 -4.28
C ARG A 33 6.86 -5.05 -3.82
N ARG A 34 5.73 -5.78 -3.87
CA ARG A 34 4.45 -5.30 -3.32
C ARG A 34 4.49 -5.21 -1.80
N HIS A 35 5.16 -6.16 -1.16
CA HIS A 35 5.35 -6.13 0.29
C HIS A 35 6.19 -4.92 0.71
N ALA A 36 7.26 -4.63 -0.03
CA ALA A 36 8.07 -3.43 0.21
C ALA A 36 7.25 -2.14 0.03
N VAL A 37 6.38 -2.08 -0.98
CA VAL A 37 5.48 -0.93 -1.16
C VAL A 37 4.47 -0.81 -0.02
N LEU A 38 3.88 -1.92 0.44
CA LEU A 38 2.95 -1.87 1.57
C LEU A 38 3.66 -1.37 2.83
N TRP A 39 4.86 -1.85 3.12
CA TRP A 39 5.67 -1.32 4.22
C TRP A 39 5.96 0.16 4.06
N HIS A 40 6.34 0.60 2.86
CA HIS A 40 6.58 2.01 2.57
C HIS A 40 5.33 2.86 2.84
N LEU A 41 4.13 2.40 2.46
CA LEU A 41 2.88 3.10 2.75
C LEU A 41 2.64 3.24 4.25
N VAL A 42 2.84 2.16 5.01
CA VAL A 42 2.66 2.15 6.48
C VAL A 42 3.68 3.02 7.21
N GLU A 43 4.93 3.04 6.74
CA GLU A 43 6.02 3.79 7.40
C GLU A 43 6.03 5.28 7.04
N HIS A 44 5.44 5.65 5.89
CA HIS A 44 5.54 7.00 5.37
C HIS A 44 4.38 7.87 5.89
N PRO A 45 4.66 9.01 6.56
CA PRO A 45 3.64 9.86 7.19
C PRO A 45 2.71 10.60 6.21
N ALA A 46 2.85 10.36 4.91
CA ALA A 46 2.03 10.97 3.87
C ALA A 46 0.84 10.10 3.48
N PHE A 47 0.77 8.88 4.00
CA PHE A 47 -0.33 7.96 3.83
C PHE A 47 -0.95 7.70 5.19
N ASP A 48 -2.24 8.02 5.32
CA ASP A 48 -2.98 7.81 6.55
C ASP A 48 -3.41 6.33 6.67
N CYS A 49 -2.44 5.42 6.79
CA CYS A 49 -2.72 4.01 7.04
C CYS A 49 -1.77 3.42 8.07
N ASP A 50 -2.28 2.44 8.81
CA ASP A 50 -1.53 1.70 9.80
C ASP A 50 -1.50 0.22 9.44
N LEU A 51 -0.48 -0.48 9.96
CA LEU A 51 -0.41 -1.93 9.84
C LEU A 51 -1.46 -2.57 10.76
N GLU A 52 -2.44 -3.26 10.16
CA GLU A 52 -3.45 -3.99 10.93
C GLU A 52 -2.95 -5.40 11.29
N ARG A 53 -2.35 -6.11 10.33
CA ARG A 53 -1.87 -7.49 10.51
C ARG A 53 -0.59 -7.74 9.72
N LYS A 54 0.27 -8.61 10.26
CA LYS A 54 1.56 -8.99 9.63
C LYS A 54 1.45 -10.23 8.73
N GLN A 55 0.47 -11.11 8.97
CA GLN A 55 0.27 -12.34 8.18
C GLN A 55 -1.24 -12.63 8.01
N PRO A 56 -1.79 -12.49 6.79
CA PRO A 56 -1.16 -11.83 5.63
C PRO A 56 -0.83 -10.36 5.95
N LEU A 57 0.10 -9.77 5.19
CA LEU A 57 0.50 -8.37 5.38
C LEU A 57 -0.65 -7.46 4.94
N THR A 58 -1.30 -6.84 5.93
CA THR A 58 -2.55 -6.09 5.77
C THR A 58 -2.40 -4.72 6.42
N ALA A 59 -2.67 -3.68 5.63
CA ALA A 59 -2.75 -2.30 6.07
C ALA A 59 -4.21 -1.84 6.08
N LYS A 60 -4.50 -0.88 6.94
CA LYS A 60 -5.83 -0.26 7.05
C LYS A 60 -5.67 1.25 7.00
N LYS A 61 -6.43 1.87 6.09
CA LYS A 61 -6.58 3.32 6.04
C LYS A 61 -7.22 3.80 7.35
N ARG A 62 -6.63 4.84 7.92
CA ARG A 62 -7.17 5.54 9.07
C ARG A 62 -8.31 6.42 8.55
N THR A 63 -9.52 5.90 8.63
CA THR A 63 -10.71 6.75 8.51
C THR A 63 -10.73 7.68 9.72
N GLY A 64 -10.31 8.93 9.50
CA GLY A 64 -10.62 10.04 10.40
C GLY A 64 -12.09 10.39 10.34
#